data_AF-G7DUM6-F1
#
_entry.id   AF-G7DUM6-F1
#
_cell.length_a   1.000
_cell.length_b   1.000
_cell.length_c   1.000
_cell.angle_alpha   90.00
_cell.angle_beta   90.00
_cell.angle_gamma   90.00
#
_symmetry.space_group_name_H-M   'P 1'
#
loop_
_entity.id
_entity.type
_entity.pdbx_description
1 polymer ?
#
loop_
_entity_poly.entity_id
_entity_poly.type
_entity_poly.pdbx_seq_one_letter_code
_entity_poly.pdbx_strand_id
1 'polypeptide(L)'
;MTLLKSRIAPILRVRPTLQPLDSTRTIGSSVSRRNVDNDATVAQASHNDVKLLPWNEYLRLRKSQRRFNLLASIPTTGLGLASGVGYFASRETDPSTLILGLEPVYAYAIATVGCVALGWLSGPAFGTFIWRLTHSKLIQAMELRDRDFFAHIARNRVDPHGRQSVSNPCATQLDRFLGSIKDYRRWLRDQNAFRRKALHGAEEAGL
;
A
#
# COMPACT_ATOMS: atom_id res chain seq x y z
N MET A 1 -49.74 35.44 44.11
CA MET A 1 -50.12 34.02 44.27
C MET A 1 -48.84 33.20 44.35
N THR A 2 -48.05 33.28 45.42
CA THR A 2 -48.13 32.46 46.65
C THR A 2 -48.33 30.95 46.43
N LEU A 3 -47.21 30.23 46.66
CA LEU A 3 -47.05 28.85 47.17
C LEU A 3 -47.58 27.67 46.34
N LEU A 4 -46.71 26.69 46.02
CA LEU A 4 -46.59 25.45 46.81
C LEU A 4 -45.50 24.48 46.27
N LYS A 5 -44.65 24.04 47.20
CA LYS A 5 -44.23 22.64 47.42
C LYS A 5 -43.30 21.91 46.43
N SER A 6 -42.01 21.98 46.78
CA SER A 6 -41.15 20.85 47.16
C SER A 6 -41.60 19.42 46.77
N ARG A 7 -40.76 18.73 45.98
CA ARG A 7 -40.42 17.32 46.21
C ARG A 7 -38.96 17.04 45.87
N ILE A 8 -38.15 16.99 46.92
CA ILE A 8 -36.83 16.38 46.96
C ILE A 8 -37.04 14.86 46.93
N ALA A 9 -36.43 14.17 45.98
CA ALA A 9 -36.38 12.70 45.95
C ALA A 9 -35.01 12.24 46.48
N PRO A 10 -34.94 11.42 47.55
CA PRO A 10 -33.70 10.85 48.04
C PRO A 10 -33.35 9.52 47.35
N ILE A 11 -32.08 9.44 46.93
CA ILE A 11 -31.14 8.33 47.14
C ILE A 11 -31.70 6.90 46.95
N LEU A 12 -31.27 6.24 45.87
CA LEU A 12 -30.89 4.83 45.93
C LEU A 12 -29.50 4.64 45.32
N ARG A 13 -28.55 4.51 46.24
CA ARG A 13 -27.13 4.23 46.05
C ARG A 13 -26.98 2.76 45.69
N VAL A 14 -26.77 2.44 44.42
CA VAL A 14 -26.43 1.07 44.00
C VAL A 14 -25.01 0.79 44.51
N ARG A 15 -24.91 -0.13 45.49
CA ARG A 15 -23.64 -0.62 46.02
C ARG A 15 -22.93 -1.48 44.96
N PRO A 16 -21.62 -1.30 44.74
CA PRO A 16 -20.82 -2.26 43.99
C PRO A 16 -20.58 -3.51 44.85
N THR A 17 -21.01 -4.67 44.37
CA THR A 17 -20.65 -5.97 44.96
C THR A 17 -19.20 -6.28 44.59
N LEU A 18 -18.30 -6.12 45.56
CA LEU A 18 -16.94 -6.65 45.49
C LEU A 18 -17.00 -8.15 45.79
N GLN A 19 -16.65 -8.99 44.82
CA GLN A 19 -16.35 -10.40 45.07
C GLN A 19 -14.85 -10.59 45.28
N PRO A 20 -14.44 -11.36 46.31
CA PRO A 20 -13.03 -11.59 46.65
C PRO A 20 -12.35 -12.59 45.72
N LEU A 21 -11.02 -12.44 45.66
CA LEU A 21 -10.07 -13.35 45.00
C LEU A 21 -10.20 -14.78 45.53
N ASP A 22 -10.17 -15.75 44.62
CA ASP A 22 -9.58 -17.05 44.91
C ASP A 22 -8.52 -17.41 43.87
N SER A 23 -7.31 -17.60 44.40
CA SER A 23 -6.13 -18.09 43.71
C SER A 23 -6.23 -19.60 43.53
N THR A 24 -6.16 -20.08 42.30
CA THR A 24 -5.54 -21.39 42.03
C THR A 24 -4.76 -21.34 40.73
N ARG A 25 -3.45 -21.31 40.92
CA ARG A 25 -2.41 -21.51 39.93
C ARG A 25 -2.38 -23.01 39.62
N THR A 26 -2.57 -23.42 38.37
CA THR A 26 -2.14 -24.75 37.94
C THR A 26 -1.46 -24.64 36.58
N ILE A 27 -0.16 -24.89 36.61
CA ILE A 27 0.73 -25.02 35.48
C ILE A 27 0.50 -26.42 34.92
N GLY A 28 -0.03 -26.49 33.70
CA GLY A 28 -0.20 -27.73 32.94
C GLY A 28 0.38 -27.54 31.55
N SER A 29 1.71 -27.66 31.44
CA SER A 29 2.43 -27.72 30.18
C SER A 29 2.43 -29.16 29.65
N SER A 30 1.95 -29.32 28.41
CA SER A 30 2.35 -30.31 27.39
C SER A 30 1.14 -31.00 26.74
N VAL A 31 0.74 -30.53 25.55
CA VAL A 31 0.23 -31.41 24.49
C VAL A 31 0.57 -30.81 23.12
N SER A 32 1.43 -31.54 22.42
CA SER A 32 1.54 -31.78 20.98
C SER A 32 1.53 -30.64 19.95
N ARG A 33 2.70 -30.48 19.30
CA ARG A 33 2.86 -29.92 17.95
C ARG A 33 2.50 -30.97 16.90
N ARG A 34 2.09 -30.49 15.71
CA ARG A 34 1.76 -31.16 14.42
C ARG A 34 0.23 -31.34 14.26
N ASN A 35 -0.41 -30.89 13.17
CA ASN A 35 -0.02 -31.07 11.78
C ASN A 35 -0.25 -29.83 10.90
N VAL A 36 0.66 -29.60 9.95
CA VAL A 36 0.48 -28.68 8.83
C VAL A 36 -0.16 -29.52 7.73
N ASP A 37 -1.48 -29.44 7.61
CA ASP A 37 -2.15 -30.00 6.44
C ASP A 37 -2.04 -28.98 5.32
N ASN A 38 -1.17 -29.31 4.37
CA ASN A 38 -1.08 -28.68 3.06
C ASN A 38 -2.39 -28.95 2.31
N ASP A 39 -3.35 -28.04 2.39
CA ASP A 39 -4.46 -28.01 1.43
C ASP A 39 -3.98 -27.34 0.14
N ALA A 40 -3.27 -28.14 -0.65
CA ALA A 40 -3.00 -27.87 -2.05
C ALA A 40 -4.12 -28.51 -2.89
N THR A 41 -5.30 -27.89 -2.89
CA THR A 41 -6.32 -28.09 -3.92
C THR A 41 -6.39 -26.85 -4.80
N VAL A 42 -5.55 -26.86 -5.84
CA VAL A 42 -5.68 -25.99 -7.00
C VAL A 42 -6.75 -26.57 -7.93
N ALA A 43 -7.50 -25.66 -8.55
CA ALA A 43 -8.38 -25.83 -9.71
C ALA A 43 -9.84 -26.23 -9.43
N GLN A 44 -10.64 -25.22 -9.10
CA GLN A 44 -11.94 -25.07 -9.75
C GLN A 44 -11.97 -23.78 -10.57
N ALA A 45 -11.96 -23.98 -11.88
CA ALA A 45 -12.32 -23.00 -12.88
C ALA A 45 -13.83 -23.12 -13.16
N SER A 46 -14.58 -22.06 -12.84
CA SER A 46 -15.95 -21.75 -13.26
C SER A 46 -16.23 -20.35 -12.70
N HIS A 47 -16.87 -19.39 -13.34
CA HIS A 47 -17.88 -19.37 -14.40
C HIS A 47 -17.81 -17.97 -15.06
N ASN A 48 -18.36 -17.79 -16.27
CA ASN A 48 -18.39 -16.52 -17.00
C ASN A 48 -19.30 -15.45 -16.35
N ASP A 49 -18.86 -14.92 -15.22
CA ASP A 49 -19.16 -13.61 -14.67
C ASP A 49 -17.80 -12.95 -14.42
N VAL A 50 -17.69 -11.62 -14.49
CA VAL A 50 -16.42 -10.90 -14.30
C VAL A 50 -15.73 -11.40 -13.03
N LYS A 51 -14.75 -12.30 -13.17
CA LYS A 51 -14.21 -13.11 -12.07
C LYS A 51 -13.52 -12.16 -11.09
N LEU A 52 -14.21 -11.83 -10.01
CA LEU A 52 -13.70 -10.95 -8.98
C LEU A 52 -12.42 -11.56 -8.41
N LEU A 53 -11.28 -10.92 -8.68
CA LEU A 53 -9.94 -11.41 -8.34
C LEU A 53 -9.83 -11.62 -6.81
N PRO A 54 -9.33 -12.77 -6.32
CA PRO A 54 -9.16 -12.99 -4.89
C PRO A 54 -8.15 -12.00 -4.30
N TRP A 55 -8.34 -11.60 -3.04
CA TRP A 55 -7.55 -10.56 -2.38
C TRP A 55 -6.04 -10.77 -2.44
N ASN A 56 -5.58 -12.02 -2.29
CA ASN A 56 -4.17 -12.36 -2.35
C ASN A 56 -3.56 -12.08 -3.74
N GLU A 57 -4.30 -12.43 -4.78
CA GLU A 57 -3.87 -12.25 -6.17
C GLU A 57 -3.91 -10.78 -6.56
N TYR A 58 -4.96 -10.06 -6.18
CA TYR A 58 -5.06 -8.61 -6.34
C TYR A 58 -3.87 -7.85 -5.71
N LEU A 59 -3.54 -8.14 -4.45
CA LEU A 59 -2.43 -7.47 -3.77
C LEU A 59 -1.06 -7.83 -4.38
N ARG A 60 -0.91 -9.06 -4.89
CA ARG A 60 0.29 -9.48 -5.64
C ARG A 60 0.40 -8.75 -6.97
N LEU A 61 -0.72 -8.59 -7.68
CA LEU A 61 -0.79 -7.93 -8.99
C LEU A 61 -0.49 -6.43 -8.88
N ARG A 62 -0.97 -5.77 -7.83
CA ARG A 62 -0.61 -4.37 -7.52
C ARG A 62 0.87 -4.20 -7.17
N LYS A 63 1.47 -5.19 -6.50
CA LYS A 63 2.92 -5.22 -6.24
C LYS A 63 3.72 -5.47 -7.51
N SER A 64 3.25 -6.35 -8.40
CA SER A 64 3.94 -6.65 -9.65
C SER A 64 3.98 -5.42 -10.55
N GLN A 65 2.89 -4.66 -10.67
CA GLN A 65 2.84 -3.42 -11.44
C GLN A 65 3.97 -2.44 -11.06
N ARG A 66 4.23 -2.26 -9.76
CA ARG A 66 5.35 -1.41 -9.28
C ARG A 66 6.73 -1.97 -9.65
N ARG A 67 6.89 -3.30 -9.63
CA ARG A 67 8.14 -3.97 -10.02
C ARG A 67 8.39 -3.88 -11.52
N PHE A 68 7.35 -3.99 -12.35
CA PHE A 68 7.48 -3.83 -13.80
C PHE A 68 7.98 -2.43 -14.17
N ASN A 69 7.52 -1.38 -13.48
CA ASN A 69 8.02 -0.03 -13.72
C ASN A 69 9.50 0.13 -13.35
N LEU A 70 9.95 -0.52 -12.28
CA LEU A 70 11.37 -0.50 -11.88
C LEU A 70 12.25 -1.39 -12.77
N LEU A 71 11.74 -2.55 -13.19
CA LEU A 71 12.47 -3.49 -14.02
C LEU A 71 12.53 -3.05 -15.48
N ALA A 72 11.55 -2.29 -15.97
CA ALA A 72 11.51 -1.83 -17.35
C ALA A 72 12.53 -0.72 -17.66
N SER A 73 13.00 0.03 -16.66
CA SER A 73 14.04 1.04 -16.90
C SER A 73 15.38 0.42 -17.31
N ILE A 74 15.72 -0.77 -16.81
CA ILE A 74 16.96 -1.48 -17.13
C ILE A 74 17.07 -1.80 -18.64
N PRO A 75 16.12 -2.55 -19.25
CA PRO A 75 16.18 -2.86 -20.67
C PRO A 75 15.97 -1.63 -21.56
N THR A 76 15.12 -0.67 -21.18
CA THR A 76 14.91 0.54 -22.00
C THR A 76 16.14 1.44 -22.01
N THR A 77 16.86 1.55 -20.89
CA THR A 77 18.16 2.24 -20.83
C THR A 77 19.22 1.48 -21.63
N GLY A 78 19.26 0.15 -21.51
CA GLY A 78 20.17 -0.69 -22.30
C GLY A 78 19.94 -0.58 -23.80
N LEU A 79 18.67 -0.52 -24.23
CA LEU A 79 18.30 -0.28 -25.62
C LEU A 79 18.68 1.13 -26.09
N GLY A 80 18.47 2.15 -25.27
CA GLY A 80 18.92 3.53 -25.57
C GLY A 80 20.45 3.64 -25.68
N LEU A 81 21.19 2.92 -24.83
CA LEU A 81 22.63 2.85 -24.94
C LEU A 81 23.08 2.11 -26.20
N ALA A 82 22.49 0.95 -26.48
CA ALA A 82 22.81 0.15 -27.65
C ALA A 82 22.49 0.89 -28.96
N SER A 83 21.38 1.63 -29.01
CA SER A 83 21.03 2.44 -30.17
C SER A 83 21.97 3.63 -30.36
N GLY A 84 22.32 4.35 -29.28
CA GLY A 84 23.28 5.44 -29.33
C GLY A 84 24.65 4.97 -29.80
N VAL A 85 25.23 3.98 -29.12
CA VAL A 85 26.54 3.42 -29.48
C VAL A 85 26.52 2.80 -30.86
N GLY A 86 25.49 2.03 -31.21
CA GLY A 86 25.36 1.42 -32.53
C GLY A 86 25.29 2.46 -33.65
N TYR A 87 24.55 3.55 -33.44
CA TYR A 87 24.42 4.63 -34.42
C TYR A 87 25.74 5.38 -34.63
N PHE A 88 26.46 5.71 -33.55
CA PHE A 88 27.73 6.46 -33.66
C PHE A 88 28.90 5.57 -34.08
N ALA A 89 28.92 4.29 -33.71
CA ALA A 89 29.98 3.36 -34.11
C ALA A 89 29.98 3.06 -35.62
N SER A 90 28.80 3.11 -36.26
CA SER A 90 28.68 2.90 -37.71
C SER A 90 28.97 4.16 -38.54
N ARG A 91 29.29 5.31 -37.91
CA ARG A 91 29.60 6.56 -38.63
C ARG A 91 31.10 6.80 -38.67
N GLU A 92 31.63 6.89 -39.89
CA GLU A 92 32.97 7.41 -40.13
C GLU A 92 33.02 8.87 -39.66
N THR A 93 33.96 9.18 -38.77
CA THR A 93 34.06 10.49 -38.11
C THR A 93 35.34 11.17 -38.60
N ASP A 94 35.20 12.20 -39.42
CA ASP A 94 36.33 13.03 -39.84
C ASP A 94 36.68 14.06 -38.75
N PRO A 95 37.88 14.00 -38.15
CA PRO A 95 38.28 14.86 -37.03
C PRO A 95 38.50 16.32 -37.43
N SER A 96 38.47 16.64 -38.73
CA SER A 96 38.66 17.99 -39.25
C SER A 96 37.39 18.83 -39.25
N THR A 97 36.22 18.21 -39.00
CA THR A 97 34.92 18.90 -39.04
C THR A 97 34.40 19.12 -37.63
N LEU A 98 34.18 20.37 -37.25
CA LEU A 98 33.55 20.69 -35.97
C LEU A 98 32.03 20.57 -36.10
N ILE A 99 31.41 19.82 -35.20
CA ILE A 99 29.95 19.66 -35.11
C ILE A 99 29.46 20.63 -34.04
N LEU A 100 28.68 21.66 -34.42
CA LEU A 100 28.20 22.71 -33.51
C LEU A 100 29.32 23.46 -32.75
N GLY A 101 30.53 23.54 -33.34
CA GLY A 101 31.70 24.15 -32.70
C GLY A 101 32.39 23.26 -31.65
N LEU A 102 32.00 22.00 -31.53
CA LEU A 102 32.61 20.99 -30.68
C LEU A 102 33.35 19.94 -31.52
N GLU A 103 34.39 19.36 -30.94
CA GLU A 103 35.02 18.16 -31.49
C GLU A 103 34.00 17.01 -31.60
N PRO A 104 33.99 16.24 -32.71
CA PRO A 104 33.03 15.16 -32.93
C PRO A 104 32.95 14.15 -31.78
N VAL A 105 34.07 13.87 -31.12
CA VAL A 105 34.14 12.95 -29.97
C VAL A 105 33.25 13.43 -28.82
N TYR A 106 33.27 14.72 -28.50
CA TYR A 106 32.42 15.27 -27.43
C TYR A 106 30.95 15.36 -27.85
N ALA A 107 30.68 15.74 -29.10
CA ALA A 107 29.33 15.82 -29.62
C ALA A 107 28.61 14.45 -29.54
N TYR A 108 29.28 13.37 -29.95
CA TYR A 108 28.73 12.02 -29.88
C TYR A 108 28.67 11.47 -28.46
N ALA A 109 29.63 11.81 -27.59
CA ALA A 109 29.55 11.47 -26.17
C ALA A 109 28.29 12.06 -25.53
N ILE A 110 28.04 13.37 -25.74
CA ILE A 110 26.85 14.05 -25.22
C ILE A 110 25.57 13.46 -25.83
N ALA A 111 25.56 13.20 -27.13
CA ALA A 111 24.41 12.61 -27.79
C ALA A 111 24.10 11.18 -27.31
N THR A 112 25.15 10.38 -27.04
CA THR A 112 25.01 9.02 -26.46
C THR A 112 24.43 9.09 -25.04
N VAL A 113 24.95 10.00 -24.20
CA VAL A 113 24.40 10.24 -22.86
C VAL A 113 22.94 10.71 -22.94
N GLY A 114 22.60 11.55 -23.92
CA GLY A 114 21.22 11.94 -24.21
C GLY A 114 20.32 10.75 -24.54
N CYS A 115 20.80 9.82 -25.37
CA CYS A 115 20.05 8.61 -25.72
C CYS A 115 19.81 7.70 -24.50
N VAL A 116 20.82 7.54 -23.64
CA VAL A 116 20.71 6.80 -22.37
C VAL A 116 19.69 7.48 -21.43
N ALA A 117 19.77 8.80 -21.27
CA ALA A 117 18.85 9.55 -20.43
C ALA A 117 17.40 9.44 -20.93
N LEU A 118 17.18 9.51 -22.24
CA LEU A 118 15.86 9.30 -22.85
C LEU A 118 15.35 7.87 -22.65
N GLY A 119 16.23 6.86 -22.80
CA GLY A 119 15.88 5.46 -22.53
C GLY A 119 15.48 5.24 -21.07
N TRP A 120 16.21 5.86 -20.13
CA TRP A 120 15.89 5.80 -18.71
C TRP A 120 14.55 6.48 -18.38
N LEU A 121 14.30 7.66 -18.96
CA LEU A 121 13.05 8.41 -18.77
C LEU A 121 11.84 7.66 -19.35
N SER A 122 12.03 6.94 -20.46
CA SER A 122 10.98 6.16 -21.12
C SER A 122 10.67 4.84 -20.38
N GLY A 123 11.56 4.38 -19.49
CA GLY A 123 11.44 3.13 -18.75
C GLY A 123 10.09 2.90 -18.05
N PRO A 124 9.60 3.82 -17.19
CA PRO A 124 8.32 3.64 -16.50
C PRO A 124 7.09 3.57 -17.42
N ALA A 125 7.12 4.32 -18.54
CA ALA A 125 6.06 4.30 -19.54
C ALA A 125 6.04 2.94 -20.27
N PHE A 126 7.21 2.45 -20.69
CA PHE A 126 7.36 1.12 -21.30
C PHE A 126 6.96 -0.01 -20.34
N GLY A 127 7.33 0.09 -19.05
CA GLY A 127 6.95 -0.90 -18.04
C GLY A 127 5.44 -1.00 -17.84
N THR A 128 4.77 0.16 -17.80
CA THR A 128 3.30 0.21 -17.72
C THR A 128 2.65 -0.38 -18.98
N PHE A 129 3.21 -0.10 -20.15
CA PHE A 129 2.72 -0.63 -21.42
C PHE A 129 2.82 -2.16 -21.50
N ILE A 130 4.00 -2.74 -21.20
CA ILE A 130 4.23 -4.19 -21.20
C ILE A 130 3.33 -4.88 -20.18
N TRP A 131 3.19 -4.30 -18.99
CA TRP A 131 2.32 -4.86 -17.96
C TRP A 131 0.84 -4.86 -18.39
N ARG A 132 0.38 -3.78 -19.03
CA ARG A 132 -0.99 -3.69 -19.56
C ARG A 132 -1.25 -4.71 -20.67
N LEU A 133 -0.28 -4.96 -21.54
CA LEU A 133 -0.41 -5.98 -22.60
C LEU A 133 -0.52 -7.38 -22.00
N THR A 134 0.38 -7.72 -21.09
CA THR A 134 0.44 -9.05 -20.45
C THR A 134 -0.77 -9.34 -19.56
N HIS A 135 -1.30 -8.33 -18.86
CA HIS A 135 -2.40 -8.49 -17.91
C HIS A 135 -3.71 -7.85 -18.38
N SER A 136 -3.86 -7.59 -19.69
CA SER A 136 -5.02 -6.89 -20.29
C SER A 136 -6.38 -7.43 -19.84
N LYS A 137 -6.51 -8.76 -19.77
CA LYS A 137 -7.73 -9.45 -19.33
C LYS A 137 -8.06 -9.23 -17.85
N LEU A 138 -7.06 -8.94 -17.02
CA LEU A 138 -7.20 -8.77 -15.57
C LEU A 138 -7.44 -7.32 -15.17
N ILE A 139 -7.25 -6.35 -16.08
CA ILE A 139 -7.37 -4.91 -15.79
C ILE A 139 -8.78 -4.58 -15.30
N GLN A 140 -9.82 -5.07 -15.99
CA GLN A 140 -11.21 -4.80 -15.61
C GLN A 140 -11.55 -5.38 -14.23
N ALA A 141 -11.14 -6.63 -13.97
CA ALA A 141 -11.33 -7.26 -12.66
C ALA A 141 -10.51 -6.55 -11.55
N MET A 142 -9.33 -6.01 -11.89
CA MET A 142 -8.53 -5.20 -10.98
C MET A 142 -9.22 -3.88 -10.64
N GLU A 143 -9.78 -3.19 -11.62
CA GLU A 143 -10.43 -1.90 -11.43
C GLU A 143 -11.66 -2.00 -10.52
N LEU A 144 -12.49 -3.03 -10.71
CA LEU A 144 -13.60 -3.32 -9.81
C LEU A 144 -13.10 -3.57 -8.37
N ARG A 145 -12.04 -4.37 -8.22
CA ARG A 145 -11.47 -4.66 -6.90
C ARG A 145 -10.77 -3.46 -6.28
N ASP A 146 -10.14 -2.59 -7.08
CA ASP A 146 -9.54 -1.33 -6.65
C ASP A 146 -10.62 -0.43 -6.03
N ARG A 147 -11.78 -0.32 -6.68
CA ARG A 147 -12.92 0.44 -6.17
C ARG A 147 -13.41 -0.10 -4.82
N ASP A 148 -13.59 -1.42 -4.71
CA ASP A 148 -13.95 -2.07 -3.44
C ASP A 148 -12.93 -1.78 -2.35
N PHE A 149 -11.64 -1.91 -2.68
CA PHE A 149 -10.54 -1.68 -1.76
C PHE A 149 -10.48 -0.25 -1.28
N PHE A 150 -10.59 0.73 -2.18
CA PHE A 150 -10.64 2.14 -1.80
C PHE A 150 -11.89 2.47 -0.98
N ALA A 151 -13.04 1.88 -1.31
CA ALA A 151 -14.26 2.02 -0.52
C ALA A 151 -14.11 1.43 0.90
N HIS A 152 -13.40 0.30 1.06
CA HIS A 152 -13.10 -0.27 2.37
C HIS A 152 -12.12 0.59 3.17
N ILE A 153 -11.08 1.11 2.52
CA ILE A 153 -10.13 2.02 3.17
C ILE A 153 -10.85 3.30 3.59
N ALA A 154 -11.61 3.94 2.70
CA ALA A 154 -12.32 5.18 2.99
C ALA A 154 -13.24 5.01 4.21
N ARG A 155 -13.99 3.91 4.28
CA ARG A 155 -14.87 3.60 5.42
C ARG A 155 -14.11 3.38 6.74
N ASN A 156 -12.90 2.84 6.70
CA ASN A 156 -12.15 2.53 7.92
C ASN A 156 -11.08 3.57 8.29
N ARG A 157 -10.84 4.58 7.46
CA ARG A 157 -9.93 5.68 7.80
C ARG A 157 -10.54 6.50 8.94
N VAL A 158 -9.70 6.86 9.91
CA VAL A 158 -10.05 7.86 10.92
C VAL A 158 -9.68 9.25 10.39
N ASP A 159 -10.56 10.23 10.60
CA ASP A 159 -10.32 11.60 10.15
C ASP A 159 -9.11 12.22 10.88
N PRO A 160 -8.11 12.73 10.14
CA PRO A 160 -6.86 13.23 10.72
C PRO A 160 -7.01 14.57 11.45
N HIS A 161 -8.14 15.25 11.29
CA HIS A 161 -8.37 16.60 11.81
C HIS A 161 -8.55 16.65 13.35
N GLY A 162 -8.80 15.51 13.99
CA GLY A 162 -9.27 15.48 15.37
C GLY A 162 -8.21 15.68 16.46
N ARG A 163 -6.98 15.15 16.32
CA ARG A 163 -5.90 15.22 17.34
C ARG A 163 -4.67 14.41 16.89
N GLN A 164 -3.72 15.05 16.23
CA GLN A 164 -2.41 14.48 15.92
C GLN A 164 -1.37 14.97 16.94
N SER A 165 -0.76 14.08 17.70
CA SER A 165 0.41 14.41 18.54
C SER A 165 1.67 13.88 17.87
N VAL A 166 2.76 14.65 17.92
CA VAL A 166 4.07 14.29 17.32
C VAL A 166 4.60 12.94 17.85
N SER A 167 4.19 12.55 19.06
CA SER A 167 4.53 11.27 19.69
C SER A 167 3.68 10.08 19.21
N ASN A 168 2.47 10.32 18.68
CA ASN A 168 1.58 9.30 18.12
C ASN A 168 1.29 9.65 16.66
N PRO A 169 2.23 9.35 15.74
CA PRO A 169 2.05 9.66 14.33
C PRO A 169 0.74 9.06 13.85
N CYS A 170 0.00 9.84 13.07
CA CYS A 170 -1.31 9.44 12.59
C CYS A 170 -1.17 8.13 11.79
N ALA A 171 -2.11 7.20 12.01
CA ALA A 171 -2.17 5.92 11.30
C ALA A 171 -2.37 6.07 9.77
N THR A 172 -2.46 7.30 9.27
CA THR A 172 -2.41 7.66 7.86
C THR A 172 -1.05 7.38 7.23
N GLN A 173 0.09 7.51 7.91
CA GLN A 173 1.41 7.24 7.27
C GLN A 173 1.59 5.78 6.82
N LEU A 174 0.87 4.84 7.43
CA LEU A 174 0.92 3.42 7.13
C LEU A 174 0.02 3.01 5.95
N ASP A 175 -0.85 3.92 5.49
CA ASP A 175 -1.77 3.63 4.38
C ASP A 175 -1.03 3.43 3.03
N ARG A 176 0.16 4.03 2.90
CA ARG A 176 1.04 3.93 1.75
C ARG A 176 1.51 2.50 1.49
N PHE A 177 1.48 1.63 2.50
CA PHE A 177 2.07 0.30 2.48
C PHE A 177 1.08 -0.87 2.51
N LEU A 178 -0.21 -0.66 2.19
CA LEU A 178 -1.18 -1.76 2.07
C LEU A 178 -0.89 -2.62 0.82
N GLY A 179 0.13 -3.46 0.90
CA GLY A 179 0.53 -4.41 -0.14
C GLY A 179 0.37 -5.88 0.28
N SER A 180 -0.10 -6.14 1.48
CA SER A 180 -0.31 -7.49 2.02
C SER A 180 -1.51 -7.53 2.95
N ILE A 181 -2.15 -8.69 3.08
CA ILE A 181 -3.24 -8.91 4.05
C ILE A 181 -2.73 -8.73 5.49
N LYS A 182 -1.46 -9.08 5.76
CA LYS A 182 -0.86 -8.86 7.09
C LYS A 182 -0.76 -7.38 7.42
N ASP A 183 -0.29 -6.59 6.46
CA ASP A 183 -0.17 -5.13 6.60
C ASP A 183 -1.55 -4.50 6.75
N TYR A 184 -2.55 -4.99 6.02
CA TYR A 184 -3.93 -4.56 6.17
C TYR A 184 -4.50 -4.82 7.58
N ARG A 185 -4.31 -6.02 8.13
CA ARG A 185 -4.76 -6.35 9.49
C ARG A 185 -4.03 -5.53 10.57
N ARG A 186 -2.76 -5.20 10.33
CA ARG A 186 -2.01 -4.30 11.21
C ARG A 186 -2.61 -2.90 11.16
N TRP A 187 -2.81 -2.37 9.95
CA TRP A 187 -3.44 -1.08 9.74
C TRP A 187 -4.82 -0.97 10.40
N LEU A 188 -5.70 -1.98 10.28
CA LEU A 188 -7.00 -1.99 10.96
C LEU A 188 -6.88 -1.85 12.49
N ARG A 189 -5.91 -2.54 13.10
CA ARG A 189 -5.65 -2.45 14.54
C ARG A 189 -5.14 -1.06 14.93
N ASP A 190 -4.27 -0.49 14.12
CA ASP A 190 -3.72 0.86 14.35
C ASP A 190 -4.84 1.92 14.24
N GLN A 191 -5.75 1.80 13.27
CA GLN A 191 -6.94 2.67 13.17
C GLN A 191 -7.84 2.53 14.39
N ASN A 192 -8.13 1.30 14.85
CA ASN A 192 -8.95 1.07 16.04
C ASN A 192 -8.29 1.59 17.32
N ALA A 193 -6.98 1.43 17.47
CA ALA A 193 -6.23 2.00 18.59
C ALA A 193 -6.32 3.53 18.58
N PHE A 194 -6.26 4.15 17.41
CA PHE A 194 -6.44 5.60 17.27
C PHE A 194 -7.86 6.05 17.62
N ARG A 195 -8.91 5.34 17.16
CA ARG A 195 -10.31 5.62 17.55
C ARG A 195 -10.51 5.58 19.07
N ARG A 196 -9.95 4.59 19.75
CA ARG A 196 -10.05 4.46 21.22
C ARG A 196 -9.35 5.63 21.92
N LYS A 197 -8.15 6.01 21.47
CA LYS A 197 -7.43 7.17 22.02
C LYS A 197 -8.21 8.48 21.79
N ALA A 198 -8.84 8.62 20.63
CA ALA A 198 -9.67 9.78 20.32
C ALA A 198 -10.92 9.87 21.23
N LEU A 199 -11.56 8.73 21.52
CA LEU A 199 -12.72 8.67 22.42
C LEU A 199 -12.34 9.02 23.87
N HIS A 200 -11.29 8.41 24.43
CA HIS A 200 -10.87 8.70 25.81
C HIS A 200 -10.41 10.16 25.99
N GLY A 201 -9.74 10.73 24.98
CA GLY A 201 -9.37 12.15 25.01
C GLY A 201 -10.55 13.12 24.87
N ALA A 202 -11.73 12.65 24.43
CA ALA A 202 -12.95 13.45 24.39
C ALA A 202 -13.64 13.47 25.76
N GLU A 203 -13.69 12.33 26.46
CA GLU A 203 -14.25 12.22 27.82
C GLU A 203 -13.50 13.11 28.83
N GLU A 204 -12.17 13.11 28.79
CA GLU A 204 -11.32 14.00 29.60
C GLU A 204 -11.51 15.50 29.29
N ALA A 205 -12.03 15.83 28.10
CA ALA A 205 -12.24 17.20 27.65
C ALA A 205 -13.67 17.73 27.94
N GLY A 206 -14.55 16.92 28.53
CA GLY A 206 -15.88 17.34 28.96
C GLY A 206 -16.85 17.75 27.84
N LEU A 207 -16.69 17.17 26.64
CA LEU A 207 -17.62 17.31 25.50
C LEU A 207 -18.51 16.08 25.34
#